data_AF-A0A7W1CUX2-F1
#
_entry.id   AF-A0A7W1CUX2-F1
#
_cell.length_a   1.000
_cell.length_b   1.000
_cell.length_c   1.000
_cell.angle_alpha   90.00
_cell.angle_beta   90.00
_cell.angle_gamma   90.00
#
_symmetry.space_group_name_H-M   'P 1'
#
loop_
_entity.id
_entity.type
_entity.pdbx_description
1 polymer ?
#
loop_
_entity_poly.entity_id
_entity_poly.type
_entity_poly.pdbx_seq_one_letter_code
_entity_poly.pdbx_strand_id
1 'polypeptide(L)'
;DIPGVKKMLAGVFFDKLPEASNEEAEKCLRKAIALNPRRAIHYIELGHIYVQMGRKEEARKYLEKGLSMPNQEKGDNEAKEVGRELLAKLG
;
A
#
# COMPACT_ATOMS: atom_id res chain seq x y z
N ASP A 1 24.54 22.11 10.38
CA ASP A 1 23.54 21.07 10.68
C ASP A 1 22.62 21.51 11.81
N ILE A 2 21.30 21.47 11.61
CA ILE A 2 20.32 21.65 12.69
C ILE A 2 19.64 20.28 12.93
N PRO A 3 20.04 19.52 13.96
CA PRO A 3 19.62 18.12 14.15
C PRO A 3 18.13 17.88 14.41
N GLY A 4 17.31 18.94 14.56
CA GLY A 4 15.86 18.84 14.82
C GLY A 4 14.96 19.00 13.58
N VAL A 5 15.41 19.74 12.56
CA VAL A 5 14.54 20.14 11.45
C VAL A 5 14.28 18.96 10.49
N LYS A 6 15.24 18.05 10.28
CA LYS A 6 15.04 16.87 9.42
C LYS A 6 13.99 15.90 9.97
N LYS A 7 13.95 15.69 11.30
CA LYS A 7 12.94 14.82 11.94
C LYS A 7 11.56 15.47 12.01
N MET A 8 11.49 16.78 12.22
CA MET A 8 10.22 17.51 12.21
C MET A 8 9.65 17.65 10.80
N LEU A 9 10.47 17.93 9.79
CA LEU A 9 10.04 17.92 8.39
C LEU A 9 9.61 16.51 7.98
N ALA A 10 10.35 15.46 8.33
CA ALA A 10 9.88 14.10 8.14
C ALA A 10 8.50 13.90 8.81
N GLY A 11 8.33 14.25 10.10
CA GLY A 11 7.03 14.14 10.79
C GLY A 11 5.90 14.92 10.10
N VAL A 12 6.14 16.15 9.67
CA VAL A 12 5.12 16.99 9.01
C VAL A 12 4.82 16.54 7.56
N PHE A 13 5.80 15.99 6.84
CA PHE A 13 5.61 15.44 5.49
C PHE A 13 5.07 14.00 5.49
N PHE A 14 5.40 13.18 6.49
CA PHE A 14 4.93 11.79 6.60
C PHE A 14 3.51 11.68 7.16
N ASP A 15 3.08 12.62 8.01
CA ASP A 15 1.73 12.63 8.59
C ASP A 15 0.67 13.15 7.58
N LYS A 16 1.11 13.80 6.50
CA LYS A 16 0.29 14.23 5.35
C LYS A 16 1.06 14.03 4.04
N LEU A 17 1.19 12.78 3.60
CA LEU A 17 1.33 12.56 2.17
C LEU A 17 0.06 13.13 1.50
N PRO A 18 0.16 14.09 0.58
CA PRO A 18 -1.01 14.74 0.00
C PRO A 18 -1.86 13.69 -0.72
N GLU A 19 -3.19 13.86 -0.74
CA GLU A 19 -4.11 13.00 -1.49
C GLU A 19 -3.66 12.79 -2.95
N ALA A 20 -3.05 13.83 -3.54
CA ALA A 20 -2.41 13.79 -4.85
C ALA A 20 -1.35 12.66 -5.00
N SER A 21 -0.60 12.35 -3.94
CA SER A 21 0.39 11.26 -3.94
C SER A 21 -0.26 9.87 -3.89
N ASN A 22 -1.42 9.73 -3.24
CA ASN A 22 -2.16 8.47 -3.20
C ASN A 22 -2.82 8.17 -4.54
N GLU A 23 -3.35 9.18 -5.22
CA GLU A 23 -3.94 9.03 -6.56
C GLU A 23 -2.88 8.69 -7.62
N GLU A 24 -1.69 9.28 -7.53
CA GLU A 24 -0.55 8.91 -8.37
C GLU A 24 -0.06 7.50 -8.07
N ALA A 25 0.04 7.12 -6.78
CA ALA A 25 0.38 5.77 -6.36
C ALA A 25 -0.64 4.74 -6.88
N GLU A 26 -1.94 5.03 -6.78
CA GLU A 26 -3.01 4.21 -7.36
C GLU A 26 -2.78 4.03 -8.87
N LYS A 27 -2.56 5.11 -9.62
CA LYS A 27 -2.32 5.05 -11.08
C LYS A 27 -1.09 4.20 -11.41
N CYS A 28 0.00 4.37 -10.67
CA CYS A 28 1.24 3.61 -10.86
C CYS A 28 1.04 2.12 -10.56
N LEU A 29 0.38 1.78 -9.46
CA LEU A 29 0.11 0.39 -9.07
C LEU A 29 -0.85 -0.29 -10.03
N ARG A 30 -1.88 0.42 -10.53
CA ARG A 30 -2.77 -0.12 -11.57
C ARG A 30 -2.03 -0.43 -12.87
N LYS A 31 -1.06 0.42 -13.27
CA LYS A 31 -0.16 0.12 -14.40
C LYS A 31 0.74 -1.08 -14.09
N ALA A 32 1.31 -1.17 -12.90
CA ALA A 32 2.14 -2.31 -12.49
C ALA A 32 1.38 -3.63 -12.51
N ILE A 33 0.11 -3.64 -12.07
CA ILE A 33 -0.80 -4.79 -12.17
C ILE A 33 -1.08 -5.14 -13.65
N ALA A 34 -1.33 -4.15 -14.50
CA ALA A 34 -1.56 -4.38 -15.92
C ALA A 34 -0.34 -4.99 -16.64
N LEU A 35 0.87 -4.55 -16.25
CA LEU A 35 2.13 -5.07 -16.81
C LEU A 35 2.48 -6.45 -16.25
N ASN A 36 2.25 -6.69 -14.97
CA ASN A 36 2.50 -7.99 -14.34
C ASN A 36 1.40 -8.35 -13.32
N PRO A 37 0.33 -9.04 -13.75
CA PRO A 37 -0.82 -9.32 -12.90
C PRO A 37 -0.58 -10.45 -11.90
N ARG A 38 0.61 -11.09 -11.92
CA ARG A 38 0.95 -12.25 -11.06
C ARG A 38 1.68 -11.87 -9.77
N ARG A 39 1.84 -10.58 -9.50
CA ARG A 39 2.58 -10.06 -8.34
C ARG A 39 1.64 -9.75 -7.20
N ALA A 40 1.65 -10.57 -6.15
CA ALA A 40 0.80 -10.38 -4.97
C ALA A 40 1.03 -9.00 -4.33
N ILE A 41 2.29 -8.58 -4.23
CA ILE A 41 2.69 -7.28 -3.66
C ILE A 41 1.98 -6.08 -4.30
N HIS A 42 1.77 -6.05 -5.62
CA HIS A 42 1.12 -4.89 -6.25
C HIS A 42 -0.35 -4.74 -5.82
N TYR A 43 -1.05 -5.85 -5.56
CA TYR A 43 -2.43 -5.82 -5.06
C TYR A 43 -2.46 -5.44 -3.58
N ILE A 44 -1.51 -5.93 -2.78
CA ILE A 44 -1.39 -5.54 -1.38
C ILE A 44 -1.12 -4.04 -1.25
N GLU A 45 -0.14 -3.50 -1.99
CA GLU A 45 0.19 -2.08 -1.96
C GLU A 45 -0.98 -1.22 -2.44
N LEU A 46 -1.70 -1.66 -3.48
CA LEU A 46 -2.89 -0.93 -3.93
C LEU A 46 -3.99 -0.95 -2.86
N GLY A 47 -4.17 -2.08 -2.18
CA GLY A 47 -5.04 -2.16 -1.01
C GLY A 47 -4.63 -1.19 0.11
N HIS A 48 -3.34 -1.08 0.38
CA HIS A 48 -2.78 -0.15 1.38
C HIS A 48 -3.03 1.32 1.00
N ILE A 49 -2.82 1.70 -0.26
CA ILE A 49 -3.17 3.04 -0.75
C ILE A 49 -4.66 3.32 -0.52
N TYR A 50 -5.54 2.36 -0.81
CA TYR A 50 -6.97 2.56 -0.54
C TYR A 50 -7.31 2.66 0.95
N VAL A 51 -6.57 2.01 1.86
CA VAL A 51 -6.69 2.25 3.30
C VAL A 51 -6.36 3.71 3.62
N GLN A 52 -5.24 4.23 3.09
CA GLN A 52 -4.82 5.62 3.30
C GLN A 52 -5.82 6.64 2.74
N MET A 53 -6.51 6.30 1.65
CA MET A 53 -7.59 7.11 1.06
C MET A 53 -8.94 6.95 1.77
N GLY A 54 -9.05 6.11 2.80
CA GLY A 54 -10.32 5.82 3.48
C GLY A 54 -11.32 4.99 2.66
N ARG A 55 -10.90 4.44 1.52
CA ARG A 55 -11.70 3.64 0.59
C ARG A 55 -11.70 2.17 1.02
N LYS A 56 -12.43 1.88 2.10
CA LYS A 56 -12.39 0.60 2.82
C LYS A 56 -12.79 -0.62 1.96
N GLU A 57 -13.82 -0.49 1.13
CA GLU A 57 -14.31 -1.59 0.29
C GLU A 57 -13.28 -1.97 -0.78
N GLU A 58 -12.70 -0.98 -1.45
CA GLU A 58 -11.61 -1.21 -2.39
C GLU A 58 -10.38 -1.79 -1.69
N ALA A 59 -10.00 -1.23 -0.53
CA ALA A 59 -8.90 -1.76 0.26
C ALA A 59 -9.07 -3.25 0.54
N ARG A 60 -10.23 -3.66 1.09
CA ARG A 60 -10.57 -5.07 1.36
C ARG A 60 -10.43 -5.93 0.10
N LYS A 61 -11.06 -5.51 -1.01
CA LYS A 61 -11.03 -6.23 -2.28
C LYS A 61 -9.61 -6.51 -2.77
N TYR A 62 -8.73 -5.51 -2.76
CA TYR A 62 -7.37 -5.66 -3.28
C TYR A 62 -6.45 -6.40 -2.31
N LEU A 63 -6.60 -6.19 -1.00
CA LEU A 63 -5.88 -6.96 0.01
C LEU A 63 -6.23 -8.45 -0.08
N GLU A 64 -7.51 -8.81 -0.10
CA GLU A 64 -7.97 -10.20 -0.24
C GLU A 64 -7.46 -10.83 -1.54
N LYS A 65 -7.45 -10.06 -2.65
CA LYS A 65 -6.89 -10.54 -3.91
C LYS A 65 -5.41 -10.86 -3.78
N GLY A 66 -4.59 -9.96 -3.24
CA GLY A 66 -3.15 -10.20 -3.06
C GLY A 66 -2.85 -11.38 -2.13
N LEU A 67 -3.61 -11.52 -1.04
CA LEU A 67 -3.47 -12.62 -0.08
C LEU A 67 -3.78 -13.99 -0.71
N SER A 68 -4.74 -14.05 -1.64
CA SER A 68 -5.14 -15.29 -2.34
C SER A 68 -4.14 -15.78 -3.39
N MET A 69 -3.19 -14.94 -3.81
CA MET A 69 -2.27 -15.27 -4.91
C MET A 69 -1.13 -16.17 -4.44
N PRO A 70 -0.49 -16.98 -5.32
CA PRO A 70 0.71 -17.72 -4.96
C PRO A 70 1.88 -16.80 -4.61
N ASN A 71 2.80 -17.27 -3.75
CA ASN A 71 4.10 -16.62 -3.58
C ASN A 71 4.96 -16.91 -4.81
N GLN A 72 5.57 -15.87 -5.38
CA GLN A 72 6.48 -15.93 -6.52
C GLN A 72 7.87 -15.43 -6.15
N GLU A 73 7.98 -14.53 -5.17
CA GLU A 73 9.24 -13.97 -4.68
C GLU A 73 9.34 -13.96 -3.15
N LYS A 74 10.56 -13.78 -2.64
CA LYS A 74 10.84 -13.77 -1.20
C LYS A 74 10.02 -12.69 -0.46
N GLY A 75 9.85 -11.51 -1.06
CA GLY A 75 9.11 -10.39 -0.48
C GLY A 75 7.59 -10.56 -0.44
N ASP A 76 7.03 -11.60 -1.07
CA ASP A 76 5.57 -11.80 -1.06
C ASP A 76 5.06 -12.19 0.34
N ASN A 77 5.89 -12.84 1.17
CA ASN A 77 5.49 -13.20 2.53
C ASN A 77 5.32 -11.95 3.41
N GLU A 78 6.27 -11.03 3.35
CA GLU A 78 6.27 -9.76 4.08
C GLU A 78 5.09 -8.89 3.62
N ALA A 79 4.90 -8.75 2.31
CA ALA A 79 3.76 -8.02 1.76
C ALA A 79 2.43 -8.63 2.24
N LYS A 80 2.29 -9.96 2.23
CA LYS A 80 1.06 -10.60 2.72
C LYS A 80 0.86 -10.47 4.22
N GLU A 81 1.92 -10.34 5.00
CA GLU A 81 1.82 -10.05 6.43
C GLU A 81 1.22 -8.66 6.66
N VAL A 82 1.77 -7.64 5.98
CA VAL A 82 1.19 -6.30 5.94
C VAL A 82 -0.28 -6.34 5.49
N GLY A 83 -0.58 -7.11 4.46
CA GLY A 83 -1.94 -7.24 3.95
C GLY A 83 -2.93 -7.83 4.97
N ARG A 84 -2.50 -8.83 5.75
CA ARG A 84 -3.32 -9.41 6.84
C ARG A 84 -3.56 -8.41 7.96
N GLU A 85 -2.52 -7.66 8.35
CA GLU A 85 -2.65 -6.63 9.39
C GLU A 85 -3.59 -5.51 8.97
N LEU A 86 -3.47 -5.02 7.73
CA LEU A 86 -4.36 -3.99 7.19
C LEU A 86 -5.80 -4.49 7.15
N LEU A 87 -6.02 -5.72 6.68
CA LEU A 87 -7.36 -6.30 6.61
C LEU A 87 -7.99 -6.47 8.00
N ALA A 88 -7.19 -6.85 9.01
CA ALA A 88 -7.64 -6.95 10.39
C ALA A 88 -8.06 -5.59 10.98
N LYS A 89 -7.38 -4.50 10.59
CA LYS A 89 -7.74 -3.12 10.99
C LYS A 89 -8.97 -2.56 10.27
N LEU A 90 -9.41 -3.20 9.18
CA LEU A 90 -10.62 -2.83 8.43
C LEU A 90 -11.90 -3.52 8.96
N GLY A 91 -11.77 -4.48 9.87
CA GLY A 91 -12.88 -5.08 10.62
C GLY A 91 -13.33 -4.20 11.78
#